data_AF-I0I357-F1
#
_entry.id   AF-I0I357-F1
#
_cell.length_a   1.000
_cell.length_b   1.000
_cell.length_c   1.000
_cell.angle_alpha   90.00
_cell.angle_beta   90.00
_cell.angle_gamma   90.00
#
_symmetry.space_group_name_H-M   'P 1'
#
loop_
_entity.id
_entity.type
_entity.pdbx_description
1 polymer ?
#
loop_
_entity_poly.entity_id
_entity_poly.type
_entity_poly.pdbx_seq_one_letter_code
_entity_poly.pdbx_strand_id
1 'polypeptide(L)' 'MYNNNARLNEYGGNDYWEGGLANPDVVLADLIKIFHPELLPDHELVYYRKLD' A
#
# COMPACT_ATOMS: atom_id res chain seq x y z
N MET A 1 5.30 7.72 -9.82
CA MET A 1 6.00 7.40 -8.55
C MET A 1 4.97 6.91 -7.54
N TYR A 2 5.32 6.07 -6.55
CA TYR A 2 4.38 5.58 -5.52
C TYR A 2 4.82 6.02 -4.12
N ASN A 3 3.87 6.23 -3.21
CA ASN A 3 4.12 6.56 -1.80
C ASN A 3 3.24 5.69 -0.90
N ASN A 4 3.78 5.20 0.22
CA ASN A 4 3.13 4.34 1.20
C ASN A 4 2.29 5.11 2.24
N ASN A 5 1.76 6.27 1.86
CA ASN A 5 0.96 7.13 2.73
C ASN A 5 -0.50 7.22 2.30
N ALA A 6 -1.03 6.14 1.70
CA ALA A 6 -2.43 6.08 1.27
C ALA A 6 -3.41 6.17 2.46
N ARG A 7 -3.00 5.71 3.64
CA ARG A 7 -3.81 5.67 4.87
C ARG A 7 -3.20 6.54 5.95
N LEU A 8 -3.31 7.85 5.77
CA LEU A 8 -2.97 8.85 6.78
C LEU A 8 -4.22 9.30 7.54
N ASN A 9 -4.14 9.41 8.86
CA ASN A 9 -5.18 10.06 9.66
C ASN A 9 -4.99 11.58 9.73
N GLU A 10 -5.95 12.29 10.34
CA GLU A 10 -5.93 13.76 10.48
C GLU A 10 -4.74 14.30 11.30
N TYR A 11 -4.11 13.44 12.11
CA TYR A 11 -2.95 13.77 12.95
C TYR A 11 -1.60 13.38 12.31
N GLY A 12 -1.60 12.88 11.07
CA GLY A 12 -0.41 12.45 10.36
C GLY A 12 0.10 11.04 10.71
N GLY A 13 -0.67 10.26 11.47
CA GLY A 13 -0.40 8.85 11.70
C GLY A 13 -0.55 8.05 10.40
N ASN A 14 0.43 7.21 10.08
CA ASN A 14 0.46 6.41 8.86
C ASN A 14 0.29 4.92 9.19
N ASP A 15 -0.82 4.34 8.74
CA ASP A 15 -1.16 2.95 8.99
C ASP A 15 -0.16 1.95 8.35
N TYR A 16 0.63 2.36 7.38
CA TYR A 16 1.73 1.54 6.89
C TYR A 16 2.73 1.18 8.02
N TRP A 17 3.03 2.13 8.91
CA TRP A 17 3.97 1.92 10.01
C TRP A 17 3.35 1.18 11.19
N GLU A 18 2.03 1.19 11.30
CA GLU A 18 1.29 0.60 12.41
C GLU A 18 0.74 -0.78 12.01
N GLY A 19 -0.18 -0.82 11.03
CA GLY A 19 -0.78 -2.03 10.50
C GLY A 19 0.06 -2.76 9.45
N GLY A 20 0.85 -2.06 8.64
CA GLY A 20 1.63 -2.68 7.56
C GLY A 20 2.70 -3.66 8.07
N LEU A 21 3.30 -3.38 9.23
CA LEU A 21 4.23 -4.30 9.89
C LEU A 21 3.56 -5.59 10.37
N ALA A 22 2.30 -5.50 10.80
CA ALA A 22 1.51 -6.66 11.24
C ALA A 22 0.90 -7.45 10.06
N ASN A 23 0.77 -6.83 8.89
CA ASN A 23 0.18 -7.42 7.68
C ASN A 23 1.17 -7.35 6.50
N PRO A 24 2.35 -8.00 6.60
CA PRO A 24 3.38 -7.95 5.57
C PRO A 24 2.95 -8.58 4.24
N ASP A 25 1.98 -9.49 4.27
CA ASP A 25 1.34 -10.09 3.10
C ASP A 25 0.55 -9.06 2.29
N VAL A 26 -0.16 -8.14 2.96
CA VAL A 26 -0.87 -7.04 2.29
C VAL A 26 0.12 -6.03 1.69
N VAL A 27 1.20 -5.71 2.41
CA VAL A 27 2.29 -4.88 1.88
C VAL A 27 2.90 -5.52 0.63
N LEU A 28 3.13 -6.83 0.66
CA LEU A 28 3.65 -7.56 -0.51
C LEU A 28 2.66 -7.54 -1.68
N ALA A 29 1.35 -7.73 -1.43
CA ALA A 29 0.32 -7.68 -2.46
C ALA A 29 0.27 -6.31 -3.16
N ASP A 30 0.41 -5.21 -2.42
CA ASP A 30 0.55 -3.86 -2.98
C ASP A 30 1.77 -3.75 -3.90
N LEU A 31 2.94 -4.26 -3.45
CA LEU A 31 4.16 -4.23 -4.25
C LEU A 31 4.04 -5.09 -5.51
N ILE A 32 3.43 -6.28 -5.41
CA ILE A 32 3.13 -7.12 -6.57
C ILE A 32 2.21 -6.36 -7.53
N LYS A 33 1.15 -5.73 -7.06
CA LYS A 33 0.26 -4.92 -7.91
C LYS A 33 0.99 -3.78 -8.61
N ILE A 34 1.95 -3.14 -7.94
CA ILE A 34 2.75 -2.04 -8.49
C ILE A 34 3.71 -2.51 -9.58
N PHE A 35 4.42 -3.62 -9.35
CA PHE A 35 5.49 -4.08 -10.24
C PHE A 35 5.04 -5.11 -11.29
N HIS A 36 3.98 -5.86 -10.99
CA HIS A 36 3.42 -6.98 -11.77
C HIS A 36 1.88 -6.96 -11.72
N PRO A 37 1.23 -5.91 -12.24
CA PRO A 37 -0.23 -5.71 -12.13
C PRO A 37 -1.07 -6.85 -12.72
N GLU A 38 -0.49 -7.65 -13.63
CA GLU A 38 -1.09 -8.82 -14.25
C GLU A 38 -1.23 -10.02 -13.31
N LEU A 39 -0.43 -10.10 -12.25
CA LEU A 39 -0.45 -11.23 -11.31
C LEU A 39 -1.57 -11.11 -10.28
N LEU A 40 -1.95 -9.87 -9.92
CA LEU A 40 -3.03 -9.55 -8.99
C LEU A 40 -3.96 -8.49 -9.61
N PRO A 41 -4.70 -8.82 -10.69
CA PRO A 41 -5.48 -7.84 -11.45
C PRO A 41 -6.58 -7.16 -10.61
N ASP A 42 -7.11 -7.87 -9.62
CA ASP A 42 -8.21 -7.39 -8.77
C ASP A 42 -7.76 -6.84 -7.42
N HIS A 43 -6.45 -6.85 -7.12
CA HIS A 43 -5.93 -6.27 -5.87
C HIS A 43 -5.95 -4.74 -5.93
N GLU A 44 -6.58 -4.12 -4.95
CA GLU A 44 -6.56 -2.68 -4.74
C GLU A 44 -5.44 -2.29 -3.78
N LEU A 45 -4.73 -1.20 -4.08
CA LEU A 45 -3.63 -0.76 -3.22
C LEU A 45 -4.17 -0.32 -1.85
N VAL A 46 -3.62 -0.88 -0.78
CA VAL A 46 -4.05 -0.61 0.60
C VAL A 46 -3.19 0.45 1.25
N TYR A 47 -1.87 0.32 1.17
CA TYR A 47 -0.91 1.22 1.80
C TYR A 47 -0.25 2.18 0.81
N TYR A 48 -0.14 1.78 -0.46
CA TYR A 48 0.48 2.60 -1.50
C TYR A 48 -0.54 3.40 -2.31
N ARG A 49 -0.16 4.60 -2.73
CA ARG A 49 -0.89 5.37 -3.74
C ARG A 49 0.07 5.85 -4.83
N LYS A 50 -0.46 5.98 -6.04
CA LYS A 50 0.26 6.62 -7.13
C LYS A 50 0.32 8.12 -6.87
N LEU A 51 1.48 8.72 -7.11
CA LEU A 51 1.68 10.16 -7.14
C LEU A 51 1.46 10.65 -8.57
N ASP A 52 0.79 11.79 -8.71
CA ASP A 52 0.60 12.52 -9.96
C ASP A 52 1.92 13.14 -10.47
#